data_AF-A0A139PR01-F1
#
_entry.id   AF-A0A139PR01-F1
#
_cell.length_a   1.000
_cell.length_b   1.000
_cell.length_c   1.000
_cell.angle_alpha   90.00
_cell.angle_beta   90.00
_cell.angle_gamma   90.00
#
_symmetry.space_group_name_H-M   'P 1'
#
loop_
_entity.id
_entity.type
_entity.pdbx_description
1 polymer ?
#
loop_
_entity_poly.entity_id
_entity_poly.type
_entity_poly.pdbx_seq_one_letter_code
_entity_poly.pdbx_strand_id
1 'polypeptide(L)' 'MLENDAQMILTYLESNGGFMTLNDKSSPEDIKATFGISKGQFKKALGGLMKAGKIKQDQFGTELI' A
#
# COMPACT_ATOMS: atom_id res chain seq x y z
N MET A 1 -2.56 -12.08 11.69
CA MET A 1 -2.15 -10.74 12.15
C MET A 1 -1.52 -10.04 10.96
N LEU A 2 -1.97 -8.83 10.62
CA LEU A 2 -1.35 -8.06 9.54
C LEU A 2 0.05 -7.62 9.98
N GLU A 3 1.02 -7.66 9.07
CA GLU A 3 2.35 -7.11 9.30
C GLU A 3 2.23 -5.58 9.53
N ASN A 4 3.09 -4.99 10.37
CA ASN A 4 3.02 -3.55 10.71
C ASN A 4 2.94 -2.65 9.47
N ASP A 5 3.71 -2.98 8.43
CA ASP A 5 3.73 -2.24 7.16
C ASP A 5 2.37 -2.28 6.44
N ALA A 6 1.66 -3.42 6.50
CA ALA A 6 0.33 -3.56 5.90
C ALA A 6 -0.72 -2.73 6.64
N GLN A 7 -0.67 -2.72 7.98
CA GLN A 7 -1.59 -1.91 8.77
C GLN A 7 -1.35 -0.41 8.54
N MET A 8 -0.09 0.01 8.43
CA MET A 8 0.27 1.39 8.11
C MET A 8 -0.30 1.84 6.76
N ILE A 9 -0.15 1.03 5.71
CA ILE A 9 -0.70 1.33 4.38
C ILE A 9 -2.23 1.40 4.43
N LEU A 10 -2.88 0.49 5.16
CA LEU A 10 -4.33 0.48 5.30
C LEU A 10 -4.84 1.75 5.97
N THR A 11 -4.25 2.15 7.10
CA THR A 11 -4.59 3.40 7.80
C THR A 11 -4.34 4.62 6.92
N TYR A 12 -3.26 4.62 6.13
CA TYR A 12 -2.99 5.70 5.19
C TYR A 12 -4.10 5.82 4.14
N LEU A 13 -4.54 4.71 3.55
CA LEU A 13 -5.64 4.70 2.59
C LEU A 13 -6.94 5.20 3.24
N GLU A 14 -7.30 4.68 4.42
CA GLU A 14 -8.50 5.08 5.17
C GLU A 14 -8.50 6.59 5.46
N SER A 15 -7.34 7.15 5.79
CA SER A 15 -7.18 8.59 6.08
C SER A 15 -7.18 9.47 4.83
N ASN A 16 -6.87 8.92 3.65
CA ASN A 16 -6.77 9.66 2.38
C ASN A 16 -7.97 9.40 1.46
N GLY A 17 -9.14 9.09 2.03
CA GLY A 17 -10.37 8.89 1.25
C GLY A 17 -10.40 7.59 0.45
N GLY A 18 -9.59 6.61 0.84
CA GLY A 18 -9.58 5.25 0.30
C GLY A 18 -8.78 5.04 -0.98
N PHE A 19 -8.01 6.03 -1.43
CA PHE A 19 -7.18 5.88 -2.63
C PHE A 19 -5.79 6.50 -2.44
N MET A 20 -4.78 5.87 -3.04
CA MET A 20 -3.45 6.45 -3.20
C MET A 20 -2.90 6.15 -4.59
N THR A 21 -2.11 7.07 -5.15
CA THR A 21 -1.47 6.88 -6.47
C THR A 21 -0.33 5.86 -6.45
N LEU A 22 0.16 5.48 -5.26
CA LEU A 22 1.21 4.49 -5.12
C LEU A 22 0.68 3.07 -5.35
N ASN A 23 1.42 2.29 -6.14
CA ASN A 23 1.15 0.88 -6.41
C ASN A 23 2.45 0.06 -6.46
N ASP A 24 2.36 -1.22 -6.82
CA ASP A 24 3.53 -2.12 -6.84
C ASP A 24 4.63 -1.69 -7.84
N LYS A 25 4.28 -0.82 -8.80
CA LYS A 25 5.18 -0.27 -9.81
C LYS A 25 5.85 1.04 -9.39
N SER A 26 5.34 1.74 -8.36
CA SER A 26 5.92 3.00 -7.88
C SER A 26 7.41 2.92 -7.55
N SER A 27 8.12 4.03 -7.70
CA SER A 27 9.56 4.08 -7.51
C SER A 27 9.95 3.82 -6.04
N PRO A 28 11.11 3.18 -5.76
CA PRO A 28 11.58 3.01 -4.39
C PRO A 28 11.69 4.32 -3.60
N GLU A 29 12.02 5.41 -4.28
CA GLU A 29 12.14 6.75 -3.70
C GLU A 29 10.79 7.27 -3.21
N ASP A 30 9.73 7.23 -4.04
CA ASP A 30 8.38 7.66 -3.67
C ASP A 30 7.81 6.85 -2.50
N ILE A 31 8.01 5.53 -2.54
CA ILE A 31 7.57 4.61 -1.48
C ILE A 31 8.28 4.95 -0.18
N LYS A 32 9.60 5.18 -0.23
CA LYS A 32 10.39 5.51 0.96
C LYS A 32 10.03 6.89 1.51
N ALA A 33 9.76 7.87 0.65
CA ALA A 33 9.34 9.21 1.06
C ALA A 33 7.97 9.20 1.76
N THR A 34 7.06 8.31 1.34
CA THR A 34 5.69 8.26 1.88
C THR A 34 5.58 7.35 3.11
N PHE A 35 6.19 6.16 3.07
CA PHE A 35 6.02 5.12 4.08
C PHE A 35 7.29 4.80 4.87
N GLY A 36 8.45 5.33 4.51
CA GLY A 36 9.72 5.06 5.20
C GLY A 36 10.26 3.63 5.03
N ILE A 37 9.63 2.81 4.18
CA ILE A 37 9.99 1.40 3.98
C ILE A 37 10.57 1.16 2.58
N SER A 38 11.21 0.00 2.40
CA SER A 38 11.71 -0.43 1.09
C SER A 38 10.56 -0.83 0.15
N LYS A 39 10.80 -0.76 -1.18
CA LYS A 39 9.86 -1.25 -2.20
C LYS A 39 9.50 -2.73 -2.00
N GLY A 40 10.43 -3.55 -1.53
CA GLY A 40 10.18 -4.96 -1.21
C GLY A 40 9.16 -5.15 -0.09
N GLN A 41 9.33 -4.42 1.01
CA GLN A 41 8.37 -4.41 2.13
C GLN A 41 7.00 -3.89 1.69
N PHE A 42 6.97 -2.79 0.93
CA PHE A 42 5.74 -2.23 0.41
C PHE A 42 4.96 -3.23 -0.46
N LYS A 43 5.63 -3.91 -1.40
CA LYS A 43 4.99 -4.96 -2.22
C LYS A 43 4.49 -6.14 -1.39
N LYS A 44 5.25 -6.55 -0.36
CA LYS A 44 4.83 -7.62 0.56
C LYS A 44 3.56 -7.23 1.32
N ALA A 45 3.53 -6.01 1.85
CA ALA A 45 2.41 -5.45 2.59
C ALA A 45 1.14 -5.33 1.71
N LEU A 46 1.26 -4.76 0.51
CA LEU A 46 0.19 -4.72 -0.49
C LEU A 46 -0.32 -6.13 -0.83
N GLY A 47 0.58 -7.08 -1.05
CA GLY A 47 0.23 -8.48 -1.30
C GLY A 47 -0.57 -9.11 -0.16
N GLY A 48 -0.22 -8.80 1.09
CA GLY A 48 -0.99 -9.21 2.27
C GLY A 48 -2.39 -8.62 2.30
N LEU A 49 -2.52 -7.32 2.03
CA LEU A 49 -3.81 -6.62 2.03
C LEU A 49 -4.74 -7.09 0.88
N MET A 50 -4.18 -7.34 -0.31
CA MET A 50 -4.93 -7.90 -1.43
C MET A 50 -5.46 -9.30 -1.11
N LYS A 51 -4.63 -10.17 -0.52
CA LYS A 51 -5.06 -11.51 -0.06
C LYS A 51 -6.12 -11.45 1.03
N ALA A 52 -6.08 -10.42 1.87
CA ALA A 52 -7.09 -10.17 2.89
C ALA A 52 -8.37 -9.50 2.35
N GLY A 53 -8.43 -9.20 1.05
CA GLY A 53 -9.58 -8.55 0.41
C GLY A 53 -9.82 -7.11 0.87
N LYS A 54 -8.78 -6.41 1.32
CA LYS A 54 -8.87 -5.04 1.85
C LYS A 54 -8.63 -3.95 0.81
N ILE A 55 -7.85 -4.27 -0.22
CA ILE A 55 -7.45 -3.32 -1.26
C ILE A 55 -7.47 -4.00 -2.64
N LYS A 56 -7.56 -3.17 -3.68
CA LYS A 56 -7.29 -3.54 -5.08
C LYS A 56 -6.25 -2.58 -5.65
N GLN A 57 -5.52 -3.02 -6.67
CA GLN A 57 -4.55 -2.21 -7.39
C GLN A 57 -4.85 -2.17 -8.88
N ASP A 58 -4.60 -1.03 -9.50
CA ASP A 58 -4.65 -0.84 -10.93
C ASP A 58 -3.49 0.06 -11.42
N GLN A 59 -3.55 0.48 -12.68
CA GLN A 59 -2.54 1.36 -13.28
C GLN A 59 -2.50 2.77 -12.67
N PHE A 60 -3.56 3.21 -12.00
CA PHE A 60 -3.67 4.53 -11.39
C PHE A 60 -3.21 4.52 -9.93
N GLY A 61 -3.31 3.39 -9.23
CA GLY A 61 -2.86 3.31 -7.85
C GLY A 61 -3.39 2.11 -7.07
N THR A 62 -3.66 2.36 -5.78
CA THR A 62 -4.21 1.40 -4.83
C THR A 62 -5.48 2.00 -4.21
N GLU A 63 -6.55 1.23 -4.18
CA GLU A 63 -7.86 1.64 -3.64
C GLU A 63 -8.33 0.65 -2.57
N LEU A 64 -9.02 1.15 -1.54
CA LEU A 64 -9.78 0.33 -0.59
C LEU A 64 -10.93 -0.39 -1.31
N ILE A 65 -11.31 -1.55 -0.76
CA ILE A 65 -12.52 -2.30 -1.16
C ILE A 65 -13.58 -2.15 -0.08
#